data_AF-A0A6G8AZP5-F1
#
_entry.id   AF-A0A6G8AZP5-F1
#
_cell.length_a   1.000
_cell.length_b   1.000
_cell.length_c   1.000
_cell.angle_alpha   90.00
_cell.angle_beta   90.00
_cell.angle_gamma   90.00
#
_symmetry.space_group_name_H-M   'P 1'
#
loop_
_entity.id
_entity.type
_entity.pdbx_description
1 polymer ?
#
loop_
_entity_poly.entity_id
_entity_poly.type
_entity_poly.pdbx_seq_one_letter_code
_entity_poly.pdbx_strand_id
1 'polypeptide(L)'
;MSTSTLSQFERGAIYQLLKDSYSQNSIAKKLNRSKSTISYELHRMNKYDPILAQSDANYKRTMCERKTTLTPKYAIIISNHLRLTWSSEQIALHFKLCTKSIYNWIDREIIDFSS
;
A
#
# COMPACT_ATOMS: atom_id res chain seq x y z
N MET A 1 -14.94 3.92 -13.12
CA MET A 1 -15.20 4.69 -11.89
C MET A 1 -13.87 4.86 -11.16
N SER A 2 -13.34 6.08 -11.05
CA SER A 2 -12.17 6.35 -10.22
C SER A 2 -12.56 6.19 -8.76
N THR A 3 -12.12 5.11 -8.10
CA THR A 3 -12.32 4.94 -6.66
C THR A 3 -11.29 5.80 -5.93
N SER A 4 -11.48 7.12 -5.96
CA SER A 4 -10.62 8.04 -5.22
C SER A 4 -10.72 7.71 -3.73
N THR A 5 -9.69 7.07 -3.18
CA THR A 5 -9.61 6.68 -1.77
C THR A 5 -9.86 7.92 -0.91
N LEU A 6 -10.74 7.80 0.11
CA LEU A 6 -10.86 8.87 1.09
C LEU A 6 -9.53 9.03 1.82
N SER A 7 -9.11 10.27 2.01
CA SER A 7 -7.98 10.61 2.87
C SER A 7 -8.37 10.46 4.35
N GLN A 8 -7.36 10.36 5.21
CA GLN A 8 -7.56 10.36 6.67
C GLN A 8 -8.29 11.63 7.14
N PHE A 9 -7.98 12.78 6.54
CA PHE A 9 -8.64 14.05 6.85
C PHE A 9 -10.13 14.00 6.50
N GLU A 10 -10.47 13.52 5.31
CA GLU A 10 -11.88 13.41 4.90
C GLU A 10 -12.66 12.45 5.81
N ARG A 11 -12.06 11.34 6.24
CA ARG A 11 -12.69 10.44 7.23
C ARG A 11 -12.96 11.14 8.56
N GLY A 12 -12.00 11.91 9.07
CA GLY A 12 -12.18 12.73 10.27
C GLY A 12 -13.29 13.77 10.10
N ALA A 13 -13.34 14.43 8.95
CA ALA A 13 -14.38 15.41 8.63
C ALA A 13 -15.78 14.77 8.54
N ILE A 14 -15.91 13.57 7.96
CA ILE A 14 -17.17 12.81 7.96
C ILE A 14 -17.63 12.54 9.39
N TYR A 15 -16.72 12.09 10.26
CA TYR A 15 -17.05 11.79 11.65
C TYR A 15 -17.54 13.03 12.41
N GLN A 16 -16.88 14.18 12.24
CA GLN A 16 -17.30 15.44 12.85
C GLN A 16 -18.68 15.88 12.33
N LEU A 17 -18.90 15.84 11.02
CA LEU A 17 -20.17 16.24 10.42
C LEU A 17 -21.33 15.32 10.82
N LEU A 18 -21.07 14.04 11.08
CA LEU A 18 -22.07 13.12 11.63
C LEU A 18 -22.43 13.47 13.08
N LYS A 19 -21.45 13.86 13.90
CA LYS A 19 -21.71 14.35 15.27
C LYS A 19 -22.57 15.60 15.24
N ASP A 20 -22.34 16.48 14.28
CA ASP A 20 -23.11 17.69 14.06
C ASP A 20 -24.48 17.42 13.37
N SER A 21 -24.88 16.15 13.23
CA SER A 21 -26.17 15.70 12.65
C SER A 21 -26.41 16.08 11.19
N TYR A 22 -25.35 16.26 10.39
CA TYR A 22 -25.51 16.53 8.96
C TYR A 22 -26.01 15.29 8.21
N SER A 23 -26.87 15.53 7.20
CA SER A 23 -27.27 14.48 6.27
C SER A 23 -26.12 14.05 5.34
N GLN A 24 -26.12 12.78 4.92
CA GLN A 24 -25.10 12.25 4.00
C GLN A 24 -24.96 13.07 2.70
N ASN A 25 -26.06 13.62 2.18
CA ASN A 25 -26.06 14.52 1.02
C ASN A 25 -25.26 15.80 1.30
N SER A 26 -25.42 16.37 2.49
CA SER A 26 -24.74 17.61 2.88
C SER A 26 -23.24 17.36 3.10
N ILE A 27 -22.90 16.22 3.71
CA ILE A 27 -21.51 15.79 3.88
C ILE A 27 -20.82 15.60 2.52
N ALA A 28 -21.48 14.91 1.60
CA ALA A 28 -20.99 14.69 0.25
C ALA A 28 -20.70 16.02 -0.48
N LYS A 29 -21.63 16.99 -0.39
CA LYS A 29 -21.43 18.33 -0.96
C LYS A 29 -20.27 19.08 -0.32
N LYS A 30 -20.15 19.06 1.01
CA LYS A 30 -19.06 19.74 1.75
C LYS A 30 -17.67 19.18 1.42
N LEU A 31 -17.57 17.86 1.27
CA LEU A 31 -16.31 17.17 0.95
C LEU A 31 -16.04 17.05 -0.54
N ASN A 32 -16.93 17.61 -1.39
CA ASN A 32 -16.88 17.46 -2.84
C ASN A 32 -16.73 15.99 -3.29
N ARG A 33 -17.46 15.08 -2.61
CA ARG A 33 -17.51 13.65 -2.90
C ARG A 33 -18.90 13.24 -3.34
N SER A 34 -19.01 12.08 -3.99
CA SER A 34 -20.32 11.53 -4.31
C SER A 34 -21.03 11.03 -3.04
N LYS A 35 -22.37 11.10 -3.05
CA LYS A 35 -23.19 10.50 -1.98
C LYS A 35 -22.90 9.02 -1.81
N SER A 36 -22.69 8.29 -2.91
CA SER A 36 -22.39 6.86 -2.88
C SER A 36 -21.08 6.56 -2.15
N THR A 37 -20.05 7.39 -2.30
CA THR A 37 -18.80 7.26 -1.55
C THR A 37 -19.01 7.42 -0.04
N ILE A 38 -19.79 8.42 0.38
CA ILE A 38 -20.12 8.61 1.80
C ILE A 38 -20.95 7.44 2.32
N SER A 39 -21.99 7.02 1.60
CA SER A 39 -22.84 5.89 2.00
C SER A 39 -22.05 4.60 2.14
N TYR A 40 -21.15 4.31 1.20
CA TYR A 40 -20.30 3.13 1.25
C TYR A 40 -19.34 3.17 2.45
N GLU A 41 -18.70 4.32 2.68
CA GLU A 41 -17.79 4.52 3.82
C GLU A 41 -18.50 4.32 5.16
N LEU A 42 -19.74 4.82 5.30
CA LEU A 42 -20.53 4.66 6.53
C LEU A 42 -21.05 3.23 6.72
N HIS A 43 -21.38 2.54 5.63
CA HIS A 43 -21.88 1.17 5.69
C HIS A 43 -20.78 0.14 6.02
N ARG A 44 -19.50 0.51 5.90
CA ARG A 44 -18.38 -0.40 6.21
C ARG A 44 -18.35 -0.88 7.65
N MET A 45 -18.91 -0.12 8.59
CA MET A 45 -18.85 -0.43 10.02
C MET A 45 -20.18 -0.09 10.69
N ASN A 46 -20.58 -0.90 11.67
CA ASN A 46 -21.83 -0.69 12.41
C ASN A 46 -21.82 0.64 13.18
N LYS A 47 -20.66 1.03 13.72
CA LYS A 47 -20.42 2.34 14.31
C LYS A 47 -19.26 3.00 13.57
N TYR A 48 -19.49 4.20 13.04
CA TYR A 48 -18.46 4.89 12.27
C TYR A 48 -17.35 5.42 13.17
N ASP A 49 -16.13 5.00 12.90
CA ASP A 49 -14.90 5.46 13.54
C ASP A 49 -13.84 5.75 12.47
N PRO A 50 -13.35 7.01 12.35
CA PRO A 50 -12.44 7.38 11.28
C PRO A 50 -11.06 6.72 11.42
N ILE A 51 -10.62 6.40 12.65
CA ILE A 51 -9.32 5.78 12.92
C ILE A 51 -9.37 4.30 12.50
N LEU A 52 -10.43 3.59 12.88
CA LEU A 52 -10.64 2.20 12.47
C LEU A 52 -10.80 2.08 10.96
N ALA A 53 -11.57 2.98 10.33
CA ALA A 53 -11.73 3.01 8.87
C ALA A 53 -10.40 3.23 8.14
N GLN A 54 -9.55 4.13 8.66
CA GLN A 54 -8.21 4.36 8.12
C GLN A 54 -7.30 3.15 8.31
N SER A 55 -7.35 2.52 9.49
CA SER A 55 -6.57 1.32 9.79
C SER A 55 -6.94 0.15 8.87
N ASP A 56 -8.24 -0.12 8.68
CA ASP A 56 -8.73 -1.13 7.74
C ASP A 56 -8.28 -0.84 6.29
N ALA A 57 -8.36 0.42 5.85
CA ALA A 57 -7.89 0.82 4.53
C ALA A 57 -6.38 0.59 4.38
N ASN A 58 -5.59 0.92 5.40
CA ASN A 58 -4.14 0.68 5.43
C ASN A 58 -3.82 -0.82 5.40
N TYR A 59 -4.50 -1.62 6.21
CA TYR A 59 -4.34 -3.08 6.25
C TYR A 59 -4.70 -3.73 4.90
N LYS A 60 -5.80 -3.32 4.27
CA LYS A 60 -6.14 -3.81 2.93
C LYS A 60 -5.10 -3.39 1.89
N ARG A 61 -4.55 -2.19 2.02
CA ARG A 61 -3.48 -1.70 1.13
C ARG A 61 -2.23 -2.56 1.23
N THR A 62 -1.79 -2.95 2.44
CA THR A 62 -0.62 -3.83 2.61
C THR A 62 -0.87 -5.22 2.02
N MET A 63 -2.10 -5.74 2.09
CA MET A 63 -2.46 -7.02 1.48
C MET A 63 -2.51 -6.99 -0.06
N CYS A 64 -2.76 -5.82 -0.65
CA CYS A 64 -2.74 -5.62 -2.09
C CYS A 64 -1.35 -5.30 -2.65
N GLU A 65 -0.31 -5.19 -1.80
CA GLU A 65 1.04 -4.94 -2.28
C GLU A 65 1.55 -6.09 -3.16
N ARG A 66 2.32 -5.74 -4.19
CA ARG A 66 2.92 -6.73 -5.07
C ARG A 66 3.96 -7.52 -4.29
N LYS A 67 3.65 -8.77 -3.98
CA LYS A 67 4.59 -9.71 -3.35
C LYS A 67 5.83 -9.85 -4.24
N THR A 68 7.01 -9.78 -3.62
CA THR A 68 8.28 -10.00 -4.32
C THR A 68 8.39 -11.47 -4.69
N THR A 69 8.92 -11.76 -5.88
CA THR A 69 9.28 -13.14 -6.28
C THR A 69 10.55 -13.65 -5.60
N LEU A 70 11.24 -12.79 -4.84
CA LEU A 70 12.43 -13.13 -4.08
C LEU A 70 12.07 -14.08 -2.94
N THR A 71 12.57 -15.31 -3.01
CA THR A 71 12.51 -16.25 -1.90
C THR A 71 13.75 -16.08 -1.02
N PRO A 72 13.71 -16.46 0.28
CA PRO A 72 14.87 -16.37 1.16
C PRO A 72 16.11 -17.09 0.62
N LYS A 73 15.91 -18.23 -0.05
CA LYS A 73 16.99 -18.97 -0.74
C LYS A 73 17.65 -18.13 -1.83
N TYR A 74 16.85 -17.48 -2.68
CA TYR A 74 17.39 -16.60 -3.72
C TYR A 74 18.09 -15.38 -3.13
N ALA A 75 17.59 -14.81 -2.04
CA ALA A 75 18.24 -13.69 -1.35
C ALA A 75 19.67 -14.05 -0.91
N ILE A 76 19.86 -15.23 -0.29
CA ILE A 76 21.17 -15.73 0.14
C ILE A 76 22.11 -15.97 -1.06
N ILE A 77 21.60 -16.59 -2.13
CA ILE A 77 22.41 -16.87 -3.32
C ILE A 77 22.86 -15.56 -3.97
N ILE A 78 21.95 -14.62 -4.17
CA ILE A 78 22.24 -13.33 -4.79
C ILE A 78 23.23 -12.53 -3.93
N SER A 79 23.05 -12.47 -2.60
CA SER A 79 23.98 -11.75 -1.72
C SER A 79 25.38 -12.36 -1.76
N ASN A 80 25.50 -13.69 -1.78
CA ASN A 80 26.80 -14.36 -1.91
C ASN A 80 27.48 -14.03 -3.25
N HIS A 81 26.75 -14.03 -4.36
CA HIS A 81 27.33 -13.66 -5.65
C HIS A 81 27.73 -12.19 -5.73
N LEU A 82 26.94 -11.28 -5.15
CA LEU A 82 27.30 -9.86 -5.05
C LEU A 82 28.60 -9.67 -4.26
N ARG A 83 28.78 -10.42 -3.15
CA ARG A 83 30.04 -10.44 -2.37
C ARG A 83 31.23 -10.98 -3.17
N LEU A 84 30.98 -11.91 -4.09
CA LEU A 84 31.99 -12.42 -5.03
C LEU A 84 32.23 -11.45 -6.21
N THR A 85 31.82 -10.19 -6.11
CA THR A 85 31.98 -9.13 -7.12
C THR A 85 31.26 -9.40 -8.45
N TRP A 86 30.24 -10.27 -8.45
CA TRP A 86 29.40 -10.43 -9.64
C TRP A 86 28.52 -9.19 -9.82
N SER A 87 28.38 -8.74 -11.07
CA SER A 87 27.41 -7.72 -11.44
C SER A 87 25.97 -8.26 -11.39
N SER A 88 25.02 -7.35 -11.17
CA SER A 88 23.58 -7.62 -11.24
C SER A 88 23.17 -8.28 -12.56
N GLU A 89 23.80 -7.88 -13.67
CA GLU A 89 23.59 -8.41 -15.01
C GLU A 89 24.04 -9.87 -15.11
N GLN A 90 25.20 -10.21 -14.56
CA GLN A 90 25.72 -11.58 -14.54
C GLN A 90 24.81 -12.50 -13.72
N ILE A 91 24.35 -12.03 -12.55
CA ILE A 91 23.41 -12.77 -11.70
C ILE A 91 22.08 -12.95 -12.44
N ALA A 92 21.55 -11.89 -13.06
CA ALA A 92 20.32 -11.94 -13.84
C ALA A 92 20.40 -12.99 -14.96
N LEU A 93 21.49 -12.98 -15.72
CA LEU A 93 21.73 -13.93 -16.81
C LEU A 93 21.82 -15.37 -16.30
N HIS A 94 22.59 -15.61 -15.23
CA HIS A 94 22.83 -16.95 -14.69
C HIS A 94 21.56 -17.57 -14.08
N PHE A 95 20.78 -16.78 -13.34
CA PHE A 95 19.56 -17.25 -12.65
C PHE A 95 18.27 -17.02 -13.44
N LYS A 96 18.36 -16.54 -14.69
CA LYS A 96 17.22 -16.19 -15.56
C LYS A 96 16.25 -15.22 -14.87
N LEU A 97 16.80 -14.23 -14.18
CA LEU A 97 16.05 -13.16 -13.50
C LEU A 97 16.08 -11.88 -14.34
N CYS A 98 15.17 -10.96 -14.04
CA CYS A 98 15.23 -9.61 -14.62
C CYS A 98 16.23 -8.76 -13.82
N THR A 99 17.19 -8.13 -14.50
CA THR A 99 18.18 -7.23 -13.88
C THR A 99 17.52 -6.13 -13.06
N LYS A 100 16.42 -5.56 -13.56
CA LYS A 100 15.68 -4.52 -12.85
C LYS A 100 15.09 -4.99 -11.52
N SER A 101 14.71 -6.27 -11.41
CA SER A 101 14.25 -6.85 -10.15
C SER A 101 15.36 -6.92 -9.12
N ILE A 102 16.59 -7.27 -9.53
CA ILE A 102 17.75 -7.33 -8.65
C ILE A 102 18.07 -5.95 -8.10
N TYR A 103 18.15 -4.93 -8.96
CA TYR A 103 18.31 -3.54 -8.52
C TYR A 103 17.20 -3.09 -7.57
N ASN A 104 15.93 -3.36 -7.89
CA ASN A 104 14.82 -3.02 -7.00
C ASN A 104 14.90 -3.71 -5.63
N TRP A 105 15.53 -4.88 -5.53
CA TRP A 105 15.74 -5.56 -4.24
C TRP A 105 16.91 -4.96 -3.45
N ILE A 106 17.95 -4.50 -4.14
CA ILE A 106 19.08 -3.77 -3.56
C ILE A 106 18.61 -2.40 -3.06
N ASP A 107 17.93 -1.61 -3.90
CA ASP A 107 17.46 -0.25 -3.57
C ASP A 107 16.47 -0.23 -2.40
N ARG A 108 15.74 -1.33 -2.20
CA ARG A 108 14.78 -1.51 -1.09
C ARG A 108 15.41 -2.15 0.14
N GLU A 109 16.73 -2.37 0.13
CA GLU A 109 17.51 -2.99 1.21
C GLU A 109 16.97 -4.37 1.63
N ILE A 110 16.34 -5.09 0.68
CA ILE A 110 15.81 -6.45 0.92
C ILE A 110 16.96 -7.46 0.92
N ILE A 111 18.01 -7.18 0.15
CA ILE A 111 19.22 -7.98 0.07
C ILE A 111 20.37 -7.12 0.60
N ASP A 112 20.91 -7.53 1.75
CA ASP A 112 22.12 -6.92 2.28
C ASP A 112 23.36 -7.65 1.75
N PHE A 113 24.27 -6.87 1.17
CA PHE A 113 25.57 -7.34 0.69
C PHE A 113 26.71 -6.42 1.13
N SER A 114 26.42 -5.34 1.88
CA SER A 114 27.46 -4.54 2.51
C SER A 114 28.05 -5.38 3.64
N SER A 115 29.36 -5.61 3.60
CA SER A 115 30.08 -6.16 4.76
C SER A 115 30.27 -5.08 5.83
#